data_AF-K1V3T2-F1
#
_entry.id   AF-K1V3T2-F1
#
_cell.length_a   1.000
_cell.length_b   1.000
_cell.length_c   1.000
_cell.angle_alpha   90.00
_cell.angle_beta   90.00
_cell.angle_gamma   90.00
#
_symmetry.space_group_name_H-M   'P 1'
#
loop_
_entity.id
_entity.type
_entity.pdbx_description
1 polymer ?
#
loop_
_entity_poly.entity_id
_entity_poly.type
_entity_poly.pdbx_seq_one_letter_code
_entity_poly.pdbx_strand_id
1 'polypeptide(L)'
;NWYAGYYNVGPDDCDCVTTGTLVDLFCQAWGDGAAWENRAEANAPHEANFLKLDCSKLKSTFGWKPRWHMAECMQKTVAFSKVWLSGGDIPAEMDKEIKEFLSK
;
A
#
# COMPACT_ATOMS: atom_id res chain seq x y z
N ASN A 1 -14.62 4.71 30.21
CA ASN A 1 -14.69 4.46 28.74
C ASN A 1 -13.63 5.25 27.97
N TRP A 2 -12.33 5.12 28.29
CA TRP A 2 -11.27 5.94 27.67
C TRP A 2 -10.90 5.56 26.23
N TYR A 3 -11.24 4.34 25.79
CA TYR A 3 -10.90 3.86 24.44
C TYR A 3 -12.06 3.94 23.44
N ALA A 4 -13.30 4.18 23.90
CA ALA A 4 -14.47 4.23 23.03
C ALA A 4 -14.48 5.52 22.20
N GLY A 5 -14.46 5.40 20.87
CA GLY A 5 -14.50 6.53 19.96
C GLY A 5 -14.25 6.13 18.50
N TYR A 6 -14.13 7.12 17.63
CA TYR A 6 -13.80 6.95 16.22
C TYR A 6 -12.31 7.23 16.00
N TYR A 7 -11.67 6.38 15.19
CA TYR A 7 -10.25 6.43 14.88
C TYR A 7 -10.05 6.20 13.38
N ASN A 8 -9.32 7.10 12.72
CA ASN A 8 -8.87 6.90 11.35
C ASN A 8 -7.65 5.99 11.36
N VAL A 9 -7.62 5.03 10.45
CA VAL A 9 -6.48 4.14 10.18
C VAL A 9 -5.95 4.50 8.81
N GLY A 10 -4.64 4.71 8.68
CA GLY A 10 -4.04 5.14 7.44
C GLY A 10 -2.51 5.10 7.50
N PRO A 11 -1.86 5.19 6.33
CA PRO A 11 -0.40 5.13 6.24
C PRO A 11 0.27 6.34 6.89
N ASP A 12 1.60 6.31 6.98
CA ASP A 12 2.39 7.49 7.32
C ASP A 12 2.44 8.48 6.14
N ASP A 13 2.68 9.74 6.46
CA ASP A 13 2.75 10.83 5.48
C ASP A 13 3.81 10.58 4.41
N CYS A 14 4.91 9.90 4.77
CA CYS A 14 5.99 9.54 3.86
C CYS A 14 5.59 8.50 2.80
N ASP A 15 4.49 7.77 3.01
CA ASP A 15 3.97 6.78 2.06
C ASP A 15 2.94 7.37 1.09
N CYS A 16 2.67 8.68 1.17
CA CYS A 16 1.84 9.38 0.19
C CYS A 16 2.64 9.63 -1.09
N VAL A 17 2.63 8.65 -2.00
CA VAL A 17 3.37 8.70 -3.27
C VAL A 17 2.47 9.10 -4.44
N THR A 18 3.08 9.62 -5.51
CA THR A 18 2.36 9.89 -6.76
C THR A 18 1.97 8.60 -7.47
N THR A 19 0.96 8.64 -8.35
CA THR A 19 0.60 7.51 -9.21
C THR A 19 1.80 7.01 -10.02
N GLY A 20 2.63 7.92 -10.58
CA GLY A 20 3.83 7.52 -11.32
C GLY A 20 4.80 6.71 -10.46
N THR A 21 5.09 7.19 -9.25
CA THR A 21 5.94 6.47 -8.28
C THR A 21 5.35 5.11 -7.91
N LEU A 22 4.02 5.00 -7.78
CA LEU A 22 3.35 3.74 -7.48
C LEU A 22 3.53 2.73 -8.63
N VAL A 23 3.40 3.17 -9.89
CA VAL A 23 3.62 2.30 -11.05
C VAL A 23 5.10 1.93 -11.21
N ASP A 24 6.02 2.84 -10.89
CA ASP A 24 7.47 2.53 -10.86
C ASP A 24 7.77 1.40 -9.86
N LEU A 25 7.24 1.50 -8.64
CA LEU A 25 7.38 0.44 -7.62
C LEU A 25 6.78 -0.88 -8.10
N PHE A 26 5.64 -0.84 -8.78
CA PHE A 26 5.02 -2.04 -9.35
C PHE A 26 5.93 -2.67 -10.41
N CYS A 27 6.40 -1.91 -11.40
CA CYS A 27 7.28 -2.40 -12.45
C CYS A 27 8.57 -3.00 -11.88
N GLN A 28 9.17 -2.36 -10.87
CA GLN A 28 10.35 -2.88 -10.18
C GLN A 28 10.08 -4.18 -9.45
N ALA A 29 8.97 -4.28 -8.72
CA ALA A 29 8.59 -5.50 -7.99
C ALA A 29 8.18 -6.64 -8.94
N TRP A 30 7.49 -6.32 -10.04
CA TRP A 30 7.07 -7.29 -11.04
C TRP A 30 8.26 -7.89 -11.78
N GLY A 31 9.22 -7.06 -12.18
CA GLY A 31 10.34 -7.49 -13.02
C GLY A 31 9.89 -7.84 -14.44
N ASP A 32 10.59 -8.77 -15.08
CA ASP A 32 10.27 -9.30 -16.42
C ASP A 32 10.07 -8.23 -17.52
N GLY A 33 10.78 -7.10 -17.38
CA GLY A 33 10.68 -5.98 -18.31
C GLY A 33 9.36 -5.20 -18.24
N ALA A 34 8.58 -5.37 -17.18
CA ALA A 34 7.38 -4.57 -16.95
C ALA A 34 7.73 -3.08 -16.99
N ALA A 35 6.98 -2.34 -17.80
CA ALA A 35 7.17 -0.93 -18.02
C ALA A 35 5.81 -0.25 -18.19
N TRP A 36 5.80 1.06 -18.00
CA TRP A 36 4.63 1.89 -18.19
C TRP A 36 4.99 3.14 -18.96
N GLU A 37 3.97 3.77 -19.54
CA GLU A 37 4.09 5.06 -20.22
C GLU A 37 3.09 6.04 -19.63
N ASN A 38 3.52 7.29 -19.46
CA ASN A 38 2.64 8.35 -19.02
C ASN A 38 1.91 8.95 -20.22
N ARG A 39 0.57 8.83 -20.24
CA ARG A 39 -0.32 9.41 -21.26
C ARG A 39 -1.16 10.57 -20.73
N ALA A 40 -0.63 11.38 -19.82
CA ALA A 40 -1.33 12.58 -19.33
C ALA A 40 -1.51 13.62 -20.46
N GLU A 41 -2.72 14.17 -20.58
CA GLU A 41 -2.97 15.30 -21.49
C GLU A 41 -2.37 16.58 -20.91
N ALA A 42 -1.78 17.44 -21.76
CA ALA A 42 -1.09 18.66 -21.34
C ALA A 42 -1.99 19.64 -20.53
N ASN A 43 -3.31 19.55 -20.70
CA ASN A 43 -4.30 20.39 -20.02
C ASN A 43 -5.27 19.56 -19.16
N ALA A 44 -4.94 18.32 -18.83
CA ALA A 44 -5.77 17.53 -17.93
C ALA A 44 -5.90 18.26 -16.59
N PRO A 45 -7.12 18.41 -16.04
CA PRO A 45 -7.28 18.98 -14.71
C PRO A 45 -6.52 18.10 -13.71
N HIS A 46 -5.69 18.72 -12.87
CA HIS A 46 -5.16 18.03 -11.70
C HIS A 46 -6.36 17.59 -10.86
N GLU A 47 -6.55 16.28 -10.71
CA GLU A 47 -7.61 15.72 -9.88
C GLU A 47 -7.50 16.31 -8.46
N ALA A 48 -8.65 16.63 -7.87
CA ALA A 48 -8.81 17.48 -6.70
C ALA A 48 -7.87 17.14 -5.53
N ASN A 49 -7.53 18.17 -4.74
CA ASN A 49 -6.67 18.13 -3.55
C ASN A 49 -6.69 16.77 -2.82
N PHE A 50 -5.52 16.13 -2.77
CA PHE A 50 -5.26 14.84 -2.10
C PHE A 50 -6.03 14.70 -0.78
N LEU A 51 -7.00 13.79 -0.74
CA LEU A 51 -7.75 13.49 0.48
C LEU A 51 -6.90 12.62 1.40
N LYS A 52 -6.56 13.17 2.57
CA LYS A 52 -5.84 12.47 3.63
C LYS A 52 -6.64 12.52 4.92
N LEU A 53 -6.66 11.40 5.64
CA LEU A 53 -7.21 11.33 6.99
C LEU A 53 -6.13 11.62 8.04
N ASP A 54 -6.45 12.48 9.01
CA ASP A 54 -5.62 12.62 10.20
C ASP A 54 -5.79 11.39 11.10
N CYS A 55 -4.72 10.61 11.24
CA CYS A 55 -4.66 9.39 12.06
C CYS A 55 -3.98 9.62 13.42
N SER A 56 -3.68 10.87 13.78
CA SER A 56 -2.93 11.23 15.00
C SER A 56 -3.57 10.68 16.27
N LYS A 57 -4.91 10.67 16.35
CA LYS A 57 -5.65 10.14 17.50
C LYS A 57 -5.41 8.63 17.72
N LEU A 58 -5.39 7.83 16.65
CA LEU A 58 -5.11 6.40 16.75
C LEU A 58 -3.66 6.15 17.22
N LYS A 59 -2.71 6.86 16.60
CA LYS A 59 -1.28 6.78 16.91
C LYS A 59 -1.00 7.15 18.37
N SER A 60 -1.55 8.26 18.86
CA SER A 60 -1.32 8.72 20.24
C SER A 60 -2.07 7.89 21.29
N THR A 61 -3.26 7.38 20.97
CA THR A 61 -4.08 6.61 21.93
C THR A 61 -3.57 5.18 22.12
N PHE A 62 -3.13 4.52 21.04
CA PHE A 62 -2.78 3.10 21.06
C PHE A 62 -1.31 2.80 20.73
N GLY A 63 -0.50 3.83 20.45
CA GLY A 63 0.85 3.60 19.91
C GLY A 63 0.83 2.90 18.56
N TRP A 64 -0.30 2.96 17.84
CA TRP A 64 -0.46 2.30 16.55
C TRP A 64 0.49 2.91 15.53
N LYS A 65 1.09 2.05 14.71
CA LYS A 65 2.00 2.44 13.63
C LYS A 65 1.79 1.49 12.44
N PRO A 66 1.82 2.01 11.20
CA PRO A 66 1.84 1.14 10.03
C PRO A 66 3.12 0.28 10.06
N ARG A 67 3.04 -0.94 9.54
CA ARG A 67 4.16 -1.91 9.58
C ARG A 67 4.91 -2.02 8.27
N TRP A 68 4.18 -1.96 7.15
CA TRP A 68 4.73 -2.01 5.82
C TRP A 68 4.61 -0.63 5.17
N HIS A 69 5.72 -0.15 4.64
CA HIS A 69 5.77 1.05 3.81
C HIS A 69 5.43 0.70 2.36
N MET A 70 5.18 1.71 1.53
CA MET A 70 4.61 1.54 0.19
C MET A 70 5.39 0.54 -0.68
N ALA A 71 6.72 0.57 -0.64
CA ALA A 71 7.56 -0.35 -1.40
C ALA A 71 7.36 -1.82 -0.99
N GLU A 72 7.26 -2.09 0.32
CA GLU A 72 7.00 -3.44 0.82
C GLU A 72 5.58 -3.89 0.49
N CYS A 73 4.57 -3.03 0.68
CA CYS A 73 3.19 -3.31 0.27
C CYS A 73 3.11 -3.70 -1.21
N MET A 74 3.85 -3.00 -2.08
CA MET A 74 3.89 -3.33 -3.50
C MET A 74 4.55 -4.69 -3.77
N GLN A 75 5.64 -5.02 -3.08
CA GLN A 75 6.27 -6.34 -3.19
C GLN A 75 5.31 -7.48 -2.81
N LYS A 76 4.57 -7.33 -1.71
CA LYS A 76 3.55 -8.31 -1.28
C LYS A 76 2.42 -8.41 -2.30
N THR A 77 1.91 -7.28 -2.76
CA THR A 77 0.87 -7.22 -3.81
C THR A 77 1.30 -7.99 -5.07
N VAL A 78 2.55 -7.80 -5.52
CA VAL A 78 3.09 -8.53 -6.68
C VAL A 78 3.27 -10.02 -6.38
N ALA A 79 3.82 -10.39 -5.21
CA ALA A 79 4.00 -11.79 -4.82
C ALA A 79 2.68 -12.56 -4.82
N PHE A 80 1.66 -12.03 -4.15
CA PHE A 80 0.31 -12.55 -4.15
C PHE A 80 -0.26 -12.69 -5.57
N SER A 81 -0.12 -11.64 -6.39
CA SER A 81 -0.61 -11.62 -7.78
C SER A 81 0.04 -12.71 -8.65
N LYS A 82 1.34 -12.95 -8.49
CA LYS A 82 2.05 -14.02 -9.22
C LYS A 82 1.59 -15.42 -8.82
N VAL A 83 1.34 -15.65 -7.52
CA VAL A 83 0.74 -16.92 -7.05
C VAL A 83 -0.65 -17.10 -7.66
N TRP A 84 -1.46 -16.05 -7.67
CA TRP A 84 -2.81 -16.11 -8.22
C TRP A 84 -2.82 -16.44 -9.72
N LEU A 85 -2.03 -15.71 -10.51
CA LEU A 85 -1.99 -15.88 -11.97
C LEU A 85 -1.37 -17.21 -12.40
N SER A 86 -0.52 -17.82 -11.58
CA SER A 86 0.02 -19.16 -11.83
C SER A 86 -0.89 -20.29 -11.37
N GLY A 87 -2.06 -19.99 -10.80
CA GLY A 87 -2.98 -21.00 -10.26
C GLY A 87 -2.48 -21.67 -8.98
N GLY A 88 -1.62 -20.97 -8.22
CA GLY A 88 -1.06 -21.45 -6.96
C GLY A 88 -2.05 -21.41 -5.79
N ASP A 89 -1.57 -21.82 -4.62
CA ASP A 89 -2.36 -21.87 -3.38
C ASP A 89 -2.48 -20.48 -2.74
N ILE A 90 -3.60 -19.81 -3.04
CA ILE A 90 -3.90 -18.47 -2.52
C ILE A 90 -4.09 -18.43 -1.01
N PRO A 91 -4.86 -19.35 -0.38
CA PRO A 91 -4.91 -19.46 1.07
C PRO A 91 -3.53 -19.56 1.73
N ALA A 92 -2.63 -20.39 1.18
CA ALA A 92 -1.29 -20.54 1.74
C ALA A 92 -0.43 -19.27 1.63
N GLU A 93 -0.47 -18.55 0.51
CA GLU A 93 0.26 -17.28 0.36
C GLU A 93 -0.32 -16.21 1.29
N MET A 94 -1.65 -16.14 1.43
CA MET A 94 -2.30 -15.22 2.36
C MET A 94 -1.91 -15.50 3.82
N ASP A 95 -1.93 -16.77 4.24
CA ASP A 95 -1.51 -17.18 5.59
C ASP A 95 -0.05 -16.83 5.87
N LYS A 96 0.81 -16.99 4.87
CA LYS A 96 2.23 -16.62 4.94
C LYS A 96 2.38 -15.10 5.11
N GLU A 97 1.71 -14.30 4.29
CA GLU A 97 1.78 -12.84 4.37
C GLU A 97 1.21 -12.30 5.69
N ILE A 98 0.13 -12.89 6.21
CA ILE A 98 -0.42 -12.55 7.54
C ILE A 98 0.62 -12.84 8.64
N LYS A 99 1.26 -14.01 8.61
CA LYS A 99 2.30 -14.36 9.59
C LYS A 99 3.49 -13.39 9.52
N GLU A 100 3.89 -12.99 8.33
CA GLU A 100 4.97 -12.03 8.13
C GLU A 100 4.60 -10.63 8.62
N PHE A 101 3.37 -10.18 8.35
CA PHE A 101 2.87 -8.90 8.85
C PHE A 101 2.85 -8.86 10.38
N LEU A 102 2.46 -9.97 11.02
CA LEU A 102 2.37 -10.09 12.48
C LEU A 102 3.72 -10.30 13.18
N SER A 103 4.77 -10.74 12.47
CA SER A 103 6.08 -11.03 13.05
C SER A 103 7.03 -9.83 13.13
N LYS A 104 6.73 -8.74 12.41
CA LYS A 104 7.39 -7.44 12.57
C LYS A 104 6.82 -6.63 13.74
#